data_AF-A0A0W8I8B8-F1
#
_entry.id   AF-A0A0W8I8B8-F1
#
_cell.length_a   1.000
_cell.length_b   1.000
_cell.length_c   1.000
_cell.angle_alpha   90.00
_cell.angle_beta   90.00
_cell.angle_gamma   90.00
#
_symmetry.space_group_name_H-M   'P 1'
#
loop_
_entity.id
_entity.type
_entity.pdbx_description
1 polymer ?
#
loop_
_entity_poly.entity_id
_entity_poly.type
_entity_poly.pdbx_seq_one_letter_code
_entity_poly.pdbx_strand_id
1 'polypeptide(L)'
;MTEERAREVLRSEGRRGRVIVLIMLLVIYLGYLAVQVWLLDRSATVALGVGAVLVVGIGAMQYFFLAAPWVRRPDASVERVEVLQATTTGHGGQAVTLGDGRDRVRVTLSRTTAIFSVGDTVFVSPRLRPHGSMGVVLPEDVTGLPRVLAVNGEPA
;
A
#
# COMPACT_ATOMS: atom_id res chain seq x y z
N MET A 1 -9.68 16.54 -8.31
CA MET A 1 -10.19 15.29 -7.71
C MET A 1 -10.95 15.62 -6.40
N THR A 2 -12.12 15.00 -6.15
CA THR A 2 -12.92 15.21 -4.92
C THR A 2 -12.54 14.22 -3.82
N GLU A 3 -12.84 14.53 -2.55
CA GLU A 3 -12.51 13.66 -1.40
C GLU A 3 -13.22 12.29 -1.48
N GLU A 4 -14.49 12.29 -1.89
CA GLU A 4 -15.27 11.07 -2.09
C GLU A 4 -14.62 10.15 -3.14
N ARG A 5 -14.11 10.74 -4.22
CA ARG A 5 -13.42 9.99 -5.27
C ARG A 5 -12.08 9.42 -4.80
N ALA A 6 -11.33 10.18 -4.00
CA ALA A 6 -10.09 9.70 -3.39
C ALA A 6 -10.34 8.51 -2.44
N ARG A 7 -11.44 8.55 -1.65
CA ARG A 7 -11.85 7.45 -0.79
C ARG A 7 -12.26 6.21 -1.57
N GLU A 8 -12.99 6.38 -2.67
CA GLU A 8 -13.38 5.29 -3.56
C GLU A 8 -12.16 4.61 -4.20
N VAL A 9 -11.20 5.41 -4.68
CA VAL A 9 -9.93 4.91 -5.22
C VAL A 9 -9.17 4.12 -4.14
N LEU A 10 -9.04 4.66 -2.93
CA LEU A 10 -8.38 3.98 -1.81
C LEU A 10 -9.03 2.62 -1.47
N ARG A 11 -10.37 2.56 -1.47
CA ARG A 11 -11.12 1.31 -1.27
C ARG A 11 -10.89 0.31 -2.40
N SER A 12 -10.89 0.77 -3.64
CA SER A 12 -10.69 -0.08 -4.83
C SER A 12 -9.27 -0.68 -4.84
N GLU A 13 -8.25 0.12 -4.56
CA GLU A 13 -6.85 -0.34 -4.49
C GLU A 13 -6.60 -1.24 -3.28
N GLY A 14 -7.19 -0.92 -2.12
CA GLY A 14 -7.18 -1.81 -0.96
C GLY A 14 -7.82 -3.18 -1.26
N ARG A 15 -8.94 -3.20 -1.99
CA ARG A 15 -9.59 -4.44 -2.44
C ARG A 15 -8.73 -5.20 -3.44
N ARG A 16 -8.15 -4.52 -4.42
CA ARG A 16 -7.26 -5.11 -5.44
C ARG A 16 -6.04 -5.76 -4.79
N GLY A 17 -5.38 -5.07 -3.86
CA GLY A 17 -4.24 -5.61 -3.11
C GLY A 17 -4.61 -6.87 -2.32
N ARG A 18 -5.76 -6.86 -1.62
CA ARG A 18 -6.25 -8.05 -0.91
C ARG A 18 -6.51 -9.23 -1.84
N VAL A 19 -7.12 -8.99 -3.01
CA VAL A 19 -7.39 -10.05 -4.00
C VAL A 19 -6.09 -10.64 -4.54
N ILE A 20 -5.10 -9.80 -4.89
CA ILE A 20 -3.80 -10.26 -5.37
C ILE A 20 -3.10 -11.13 -4.32
N VAL A 21 -3.09 -10.70 -3.05
CA VAL A 21 -2.52 -11.48 -1.94
C VAL A 21 -3.23 -12.81 -1.76
N LEU A 22 -4.57 -12.82 -1.79
CA LEU A 22 -5.36 -14.05 -1.68
C LEU A 22 -5.05 -15.03 -2.81
N ILE A 23 -4.96 -14.55 -4.06
CA ILE A 23 -4.59 -15.37 -5.22
C ILE A 23 -3.18 -15.91 -5.04
N MET A 24 -2.22 -15.08 -4.64
CA MET A 24 -0.83 -15.51 -4.42
C MET A 24 -0.73 -16.60 -3.35
N LEU A 25 -1.42 -16.41 -2.21
CA LEU A 25 -1.46 -17.40 -1.14
C LEU A 25 -2.12 -18.70 -1.59
N LEU A 26 -3.20 -18.62 -2.37
CA LEU A 26 -3.86 -19.78 -2.95
C LEU A 26 -2.92 -20.56 -3.88
N VAL A 27 -2.19 -19.87 -4.77
CA VAL A 27 -1.23 -20.50 -5.68
C VAL A 27 -0.11 -21.19 -4.91
N ILE A 28 0.46 -20.53 -3.89
CA ILE A 28 1.49 -21.11 -3.02
C ILE A 28 0.96 -22.35 -2.29
N TYR A 29 -0.28 -22.28 -1.77
CA TYR A 29 -0.92 -23.39 -1.07
C TYR A 29 -1.15 -24.60 -1.99
N LEU A 30 -1.69 -24.37 -3.19
CA LEU A 30 -1.91 -25.42 -4.17
C LEU A 30 -0.58 -26.05 -4.62
N GLY A 31 0.47 -25.25 -4.81
CA GLY A 31 1.82 -25.74 -5.10
C GLY A 31 2.37 -26.60 -3.97
N TYR A 32 2.23 -26.16 -2.71
CA TYR A 32 2.62 -26.94 -1.54
C TYR A 32 1.88 -28.29 -1.49
N LEU A 33 0.56 -28.29 -1.70
CA LEU A 33 -0.24 -29.53 -1.70
C LEU A 33 0.18 -30.47 -2.83
N ALA A 34 0.42 -29.94 -4.03
CA ALA A 34 0.89 -30.74 -5.16
C ALA A 34 2.21 -31.42 -4.81
N VAL A 35 3.19 -30.69 -4.25
CA VAL A 35 4.47 -31.29 -3.83
C VAL A 35 4.27 -32.34 -2.73
N GLN A 36 3.46 -32.06 -1.70
CA GLN A 36 3.27 -33.01 -0.60
C GLN A 36 2.58 -34.29 -1.05
N VAL A 37 1.53 -34.19 -1.85
CA VAL A 37 0.70 -35.34 -2.22
C VAL A 37 1.30 -36.10 -3.40
N TRP A 38 1.73 -35.41 -4.45
CA TRP A 38 2.23 -36.07 -5.67
C TRP A 38 3.71 -36.42 -5.64
N LEU A 39 4.55 -35.63 -4.97
CA LEU A 39 6.00 -35.86 -4.96
C LEU A 39 6.47 -36.64 -3.73
N LEU A 40 5.81 -36.41 -2.59
CA LEU A 40 6.22 -36.96 -1.30
C LEU A 40 5.27 -38.04 -0.77
N ASP A 41 4.23 -38.42 -1.53
CA ASP A 41 3.19 -39.40 -1.16
C ASP A 41 2.63 -39.20 0.26
N ARG A 42 2.61 -37.95 0.74
CA ARG A 42 2.07 -37.63 2.07
C ARG A 42 0.56 -37.69 2.05
N SER A 43 -0.02 -38.09 3.19
CA SER A 43 -1.48 -38.11 3.33
C SER A 43 -2.07 -36.71 3.12
N ALA A 44 -3.07 -36.64 2.23
CA ALA A 44 -3.72 -35.39 1.87
C ALA A 44 -4.28 -34.66 3.10
N THR A 45 -4.83 -35.38 4.08
CA THR A 45 -5.37 -34.82 5.32
C THR A 45 -4.31 -34.09 6.15
N VAL A 46 -3.10 -34.65 6.26
CA VAL A 46 -1.99 -34.02 7.01
C VAL A 46 -1.45 -32.81 6.24
N ALA A 47 -1.29 -32.93 4.92
CA ALA A 47 -0.83 -31.82 4.08
C ALA A 47 -1.82 -30.64 4.10
N LEU A 48 -3.13 -30.92 4.05
CA LEU A 48 -4.18 -29.91 4.15
C LEU A 48 -4.13 -29.16 5.48
N GLY A 49 -4.04 -29.89 6.60
CA GLY A 49 -3.98 -29.30 7.94
C GLY A 49 -2.76 -28.41 8.15
N VAL A 50 -1.56 -28.92 7.86
CA VAL A 50 -0.31 -28.16 8.02
C VAL A 50 -0.27 -26.95 7.08
N GLY A 51 -0.64 -27.14 5.82
CA GLY A 51 -0.65 -26.05 4.86
C GLY A 51 -1.68 -24.97 5.22
N ALA A 52 -2.85 -25.34 5.74
CA ALA A 52 -3.86 -24.37 6.17
C ALA A 52 -3.34 -23.49 7.31
N VAL A 53 -2.67 -24.09 8.30
CA VAL A 53 -2.04 -23.35 9.40
C VAL A 53 -0.96 -22.40 8.88
N LEU A 54 -0.12 -22.85 7.94
CA LEU A 54 0.91 -22.02 7.32
C LEU A 54 0.31 -20.83 6.56
N VAL A 55 -0.72 -21.05 5.74
CA VAL A 55 -1.37 -19.97 4.97
C VAL A 55 -2.05 -18.97 5.90
N VAL A 56 -2.71 -19.43 6.96
CA VAL A 56 -3.31 -18.54 7.96
C VAL A 56 -2.24 -17.73 8.68
N GLY A 57 -1.12 -18.35 9.07
CA GLY A 57 0.00 -17.67 9.70
C GLY A 57 0.66 -16.62 8.79
N ILE A 58 0.92 -16.97 7.53
CA ILE A 58 1.46 -16.03 6.54
C ILE A 58 0.47 -14.90 6.26
N GLY A 59 -0.81 -15.22 6.10
CA GLY A 59 -1.87 -14.23 5.88
C GLY A 59 -2.00 -13.26 7.06
N ALA A 60 -1.97 -13.76 8.29
CA ALA A 60 -1.95 -12.94 9.50
C ALA A 60 -0.69 -12.06 9.56
N MET A 61 0.49 -12.63 9.32
CA MET A 61 1.74 -11.87 9.34
C MET A 61 1.74 -10.77 8.26
N GLN A 62 1.28 -11.08 7.04
CA GLN A 62 1.13 -10.08 6.00
C GLN A 62 0.13 -8.99 6.40
N TYR A 63 -1.03 -9.35 6.96
CA TYR A 63 -2.03 -8.37 7.38
C TYR A 63 -1.55 -7.45 8.51
N PHE A 64 -0.86 -7.98 9.52
CA PHE A 64 -0.45 -7.21 10.70
C PHE A 64 0.86 -6.45 10.53
N PHE A 65 1.78 -6.94 9.69
CA PHE A 65 3.13 -6.36 9.59
C PHE A 65 3.41 -5.70 8.24
N LEU A 66 2.88 -6.23 7.14
CA LEU A 66 3.23 -5.79 5.79
C LEU A 66 2.12 -5.01 5.07
N ALA A 67 0.86 -5.25 5.43
CA ALA A 67 -0.26 -4.54 4.85
C ALA A 67 -0.24 -3.10 5.33
N ALA A 68 -0.19 -2.18 4.39
CA ALA A 68 -0.10 -0.78 4.72
C ALA A 68 -1.37 -0.28 5.45
N PRO A 69 -1.29 0.77 6.28
CA PRO A 69 -2.38 1.14 7.21
C PRO A 69 -3.74 1.39 6.54
N TRP A 70 -3.77 1.95 5.33
CA TRP A 70 -5.01 2.19 4.57
C TRP A 70 -5.66 0.89 4.07
N VAL A 71 -4.89 -0.18 3.89
CA VAL A 71 -5.44 -1.50 3.56
C VAL A 71 -6.18 -2.10 4.77
N ARG A 72 -5.76 -1.76 6.00
CA ARG A 72 -6.42 -2.20 7.24
C ARG A 72 -7.61 -1.32 7.61
N ARG A 73 -7.60 -0.04 7.21
CA ARG A 73 -8.65 0.94 7.50
C ARG A 73 -9.16 1.61 6.22
N PRO A 74 -9.96 0.89 5.40
CA PRO A 74 -10.49 1.43 4.13
C PRO A 74 -11.47 2.60 4.32
N ASP A 75 -11.98 2.79 5.55
CA ASP A 75 -12.87 3.90 5.93
C ASP A 75 -12.15 4.99 6.74
N ALA A 76 -10.82 4.96 6.77
CA ALA A 76 -10.06 6.02 7.42
C ALA A 76 -10.34 7.38 6.77
N SER A 77 -10.21 8.44 7.58
CA SER A 77 -10.23 9.82 7.09
C SER A 77 -9.24 9.99 5.94
N VAL A 78 -9.62 10.85 5.00
CA VAL A 78 -8.76 11.28 3.90
C VAL A 78 -8.57 12.77 4.09
N GLU A 79 -7.33 13.22 4.20
CA GLU A 79 -6.99 14.63 4.39
C GLU A 79 -6.48 15.19 3.06
N ARG A 80 -6.97 16.37 2.70
CA ARG A 80 -6.45 17.12 1.56
C ARG A 80 -5.20 17.86 2.02
N VAL A 81 -4.11 17.67 1.29
CA VAL A 81 -2.81 18.29 1.57
C VAL A 81 -2.24 18.89 0.30
N GLU A 82 -1.44 19.94 0.47
CA GLU A 82 -0.74 20.60 -0.63
C GLU A 82 0.74 20.25 -0.62
N VAL A 83 1.31 20.19 -1.81
CA VAL A 83 2.75 20.07 -2.01
C VAL A 83 3.38 21.44 -1.79
N LEU A 84 4.05 21.61 -0.65
CA LEU A 84 4.73 22.85 -0.29
C LEU A 84 6.11 22.97 -0.95
N GLN A 85 6.81 21.85 -1.10
CA GLN A 85 8.13 21.78 -1.71
C GLN A 85 8.29 20.45 -2.46
N ALA A 86 8.98 20.47 -3.58
CA ALA A 86 9.33 19.28 -4.34
C ALA A 86 10.77 19.41 -4.85
N THR A 87 11.63 18.45 -4.48
CA THR A 87 13.05 18.44 -4.84
C THR A 87 13.44 17.08 -5.39
N THR A 88 14.20 17.06 -6.47
CA THR A 88 14.75 15.80 -7.01
C THR A 88 15.88 15.30 -6.12
N THR A 89 15.85 14.04 -5.73
CA THR A 89 16.93 13.41 -4.95
C THR A 89 18.09 12.99 -5.86
N GLY A 90 19.30 12.87 -5.31
CA GLY A 90 20.49 12.48 -6.08
C GLY A 90 20.40 11.11 -6.77
N HIS A 91 19.46 10.26 -6.38
CA HIS A 91 19.19 8.96 -7.00
C HIS A 91 18.04 9.00 -8.04
N GLY A 92 17.60 10.20 -8.43
CA GLY A 92 16.53 10.42 -9.40
C GLY A 92 15.12 10.19 -8.87
N GLY A 93 14.95 10.02 -7.55
CA GLY A 93 13.64 10.07 -6.90
C GLY A 93 13.21 11.51 -6.62
N GLN A 94 12.11 11.68 -5.89
CA GLN A 94 11.61 13.00 -5.51
C GLN A 94 11.34 13.06 -4.01
N ALA A 95 11.86 14.07 -3.32
CA ALA A 95 11.48 14.40 -1.96
C ALA A 95 10.43 15.51 -2.01
N VAL A 96 9.26 15.25 -1.42
CA VAL A 96 8.11 16.14 -1.46
C VAL A 96 7.69 16.47 -0.04
N THR A 97 7.55 17.74 0.27
CA THR A 97 7.00 18.20 1.55
C THR A 97 5.51 18.44 1.38
N LEU A 98 4.71 17.61 2.03
CA LEU A 98 3.26 17.72 2.09
C LEU A 98 2.88 18.51 3.35
N GLY A 99 1.87 19.37 3.24
CA GLY A 99 1.35 20.08 4.40
C GLY A 99 -0.13 20.38 4.33
N ASP A 100 -0.73 20.49 5.51
CA ASP A 100 -2.09 21.01 5.72
C ASP A 100 -2.02 22.08 6.82
N GLY A 101 -1.57 23.28 6.43
CA GLY A 101 -1.44 24.46 7.30
C GLY A 101 -0.47 24.30 8.47
N ARG A 102 -0.86 23.52 9.49
CA ARG A 102 -0.13 23.28 10.75
C ARG A 102 0.84 22.11 10.68
N ASP A 103 0.47 21.04 9.99
CA ASP A 103 1.30 19.84 9.90
C ASP A 103 2.09 19.81 8.59
N ARG A 104 3.36 19.43 8.67
CA ARG A 104 4.27 19.31 7.52
C ARG A 104 5.07 18.02 7.62
N VAL A 105 5.06 17.26 6.54
CA VAL A 105 5.70 15.96 6.47
C VAL A 105 6.43 15.82 5.13
N ARG A 106 7.68 15.42 5.20
CA ARG A 106 8.49 15.09 4.04
C ARG A 106 8.25 13.63 3.67
N VAL A 107 8.00 13.37 2.39
CA VAL A 107 7.87 12.02 1.84
C VAL A 107 8.88 11.86 0.72
N THR A 108 9.54 10.70 0.69
CA THR A 108 10.48 10.38 -0.39
C THR A 108 9.83 9.37 -1.32
N LEU A 109 9.81 9.71 -2.60
CA LEU A 109 9.22 8.98 -3.70
C LEU A 109 10.33 8.42 -4.59
N SER A 110 10.11 7.21 -5.09
CA SER A 110 11.05 6.57 -6.01
C SER A 110 10.95 7.15 -7.41
N ARG A 111 12.00 6.97 -8.22
CA ARG A 111 12.13 7.50 -9.59
C ARG A 111 10.96 7.19 -10.51
N THR A 112 10.21 6.13 -10.22
CA THR A 112 9.12 5.65 -11.06
C THR A 112 7.75 6.11 -10.61
N THR A 113 7.56 6.84 -9.50
CA THR A 113 6.24 6.93 -8.83
C THR A 113 5.28 8.06 -9.23
N ALA A 114 5.77 9.27 -9.48
CA ALA A 114 5.06 10.43 -10.03
C ALA A 114 5.98 11.65 -9.88
N ILE A 115 5.81 12.69 -10.69
CA ILE A 115 6.48 13.99 -10.48
C ILE A 115 5.43 14.93 -9.91
N PHE A 116 5.61 15.33 -8.66
CA PHE A 116 4.79 16.35 -8.01
C PHE A 116 5.40 17.74 -8.21
N SER A 117 4.53 18.73 -8.41
CA SER A 117 4.88 20.14 -8.48
C SER A 117 4.42 20.87 -7.23
N VAL A 118 5.11 21.96 -6.90
CA VAL A 118 4.69 22.85 -5.80
C VAL A 118 3.31 23.43 -6.12
N GLY A 119 2.40 23.35 -5.15
CA GLY A 119 0.99 23.75 -5.30
C GLY A 119 0.05 22.60 -5.71
N ASP A 120 0.58 21.42 -6.05
CA ASP A 120 -0.28 20.27 -6.34
C ASP A 120 -1.07 19.86 -5.10
N THR A 121 -2.36 19.56 -5.31
CA THR A 121 -3.25 19.07 -4.27
C THR A 121 -3.30 17.54 -4.31
N VAL A 122 -2.97 16.90 -3.19
CA VAL A 122 -3.02 15.45 -3.03
C VAL A 122 -3.87 15.06 -1.83
N PHE A 123 -4.25 13.79 -1.77
CA PHE A 123 -5.04 13.26 -0.65
C PHE A 123 -4.23 12.20 0.09
N VAL A 124 -4.24 12.27 1.42
CA VAL A 124 -3.47 11.37 2.29
C VAL A 124 -4.40 10.62 3.23
N SER A 125 -4.12 9.33 3.43
CA SER A 125 -4.85 8.47 4.37
C SER A 125 -3.87 7.64 5.22
N PRO A 126 -4.10 7.45 6.54
CA PRO A 126 -5.28 7.85 7.32
C PRO A 126 -5.26 9.29 7.85
N ARG A 127 -4.08 9.86 8.10
CA ARG A 127 -3.84 11.27 8.48
C ARG A 127 -2.40 11.64 8.16
N LEU A 128 -2.14 12.91 7.88
CA LEU A 128 -0.79 13.44 7.75
C LEU A 128 -0.07 13.35 9.11
N ARG A 129 0.93 12.47 9.24
CA ARG A 129 1.69 12.31 10.48
C ARG A 129 3.19 12.10 10.22
N PRO A 130 4.06 12.76 11.00
CA PRO A 130 5.48 12.42 11.02
C PRO A 130 5.68 11.01 11.58
N HIS A 131 6.66 10.29 11.04
CA HIS A 131 7.03 8.92 11.36
C HIS A 131 5.94 7.86 11.11
N GLY A 132 4.88 8.21 10.37
CA GLY A 132 3.78 7.30 10.02
C GLY A 132 3.88 6.79 8.59
N SER A 133 3.42 5.56 8.35
CA SER A 133 3.12 5.09 7.00
C SER A 133 1.75 5.59 6.57
N MET A 134 1.67 6.13 5.36
CA MET A 134 0.49 6.78 4.81
C MET A 134 0.32 6.41 3.33
N GLY A 135 -0.92 6.44 2.86
CA GLY A 135 -1.26 6.29 1.46
C GLY A 135 -1.45 7.67 0.85
N VAL A 136 -0.67 8.01 -0.16
CA VAL A 136 -0.86 9.21 -1.00
C VAL A 136 -1.67 8.80 -2.23
N VAL A 137 -2.84 9.39 -2.41
CA VAL A 137 -3.65 9.18 -3.61
C VAL A 137 -3.14 10.09 -4.71
N LEU A 138 -2.72 9.49 -5.82
CA LEU A 138 -2.27 10.19 -7.02
C LEU A 138 -3.45 10.80 -7.77
N PRO A 139 -3.29 11.98 -8.38
CA PRO A 139 -4.31 12.58 -9.22
C PRO A 139 -4.47 11.79 -10.54
N GLU A 140 -5.66 11.87 -11.15
CA GLU A 140 -6.08 10.96 -12.24
C GLU A 140 -5.30 11.11 -13.54
N ASP A 141 -4.59 12.22 -13.70
CA ASP A 141 -3.68 12.58 -14.78
C ASP A 141 -2.37 11.78 -14.76
N VAL A 142 -2.03 11.13 -13.63
CA VAL A 142 -0.85 10.26 -13.54
C VAL A 142 -1.21 8.83 -13.96
N THR A 143 -0.99 8.53 -15.24
CA THR A 143 -1.21 7.19 -15.80
C THR A 143 0.00 6.26 -15.63
N GLY A 144 -0.23 4.97 -15.39
CA GLY A 144 0.82 3.94 -15.39
C GLY A 144 1.36 3.53 -14.01
N LEU A 145 0.84 4.13 -12.94
CA LEU A 145 1.29 3.90 -11.56
C LEU A 145 0.11 3.49 -10.66
N PRO A 146 0.37 2.74 -9.56
CA PRO A 146 -0.67 2.43 -8.60
C PRO A 146 -1.25 3.74 -8.05
N ARG A 147 -2.59 3.88 -8.08
CA ARG A 147 -3.27 5.15 -7.75
C ARG A 147 -3.08 5.58 -6.30
N VAL A 148 -2.61 4.67 -5.45
CA VAL A 148 -2.26 4.94 -4.05
C VAL A 148 -0.83 4.48 -3.80
N LEU A 149 0.01 5.42 -3.37
CA LEU A 149 1.40 5.16 -3.03
C LEU A 149 1.59 5.02 -1.53
N ALA A 150 2.33 3.97 -1.17
CA ALA A 150 2.82 3.79 0.19
C ALA A 150 4.01 4.71 0.45
N VAL A 151 3.83 5.68 1.34
CA VAL A 151 4.91 6.59 1.74
C VAL A 151 5.08 6.58 3.25
N ASN A 152 6.32 6.76 3.68
CA ASN A 152 6.64 7.03 5.06
C ASN A 152 6.86 8.53 5.23
N GLY A 153 6.17 9.11 6.19
CA GLY A 153 6.34 10.50 6.54
C GLY A 153 7.55 10.70 7.44
N GLU A 154 8.45 11.60 7.05
CA GLU A 154 9.50 12.13 7.90
C GLU A 154 9.14 13.56 8.33
N PRO A 155 9.56 14.02 9.53
CA PRO A 155 9.39 15.42 9.91
C PRO A 155 10.08 16.33 8.89
N ALA A 156 9.34 17.34 8.41
CA ALA A 156 9.77 18.22 7.32
C ALA A 156 10.74 19.33 7.76
#